data_AF-A0A945QKJ6-F1
#
_entry.id   AF-A0A945QKJ6-F1
#
_cell.length_a   1.000
_cell.length_b   1.000
_cell.length_c   1.000
_cell.angle_alpha   90.00
_cell.angle_beta   90.00
_cell.angle_gamma   90.00
#
_symmetry.space_group_name_H-M   'P 1'
#
loop_
_entity.id
_entity.type
_entity.pdbx_description
1 polymer ?
#
loop_
_entity_poly.entity_id
_entity_poly.type
_entity_poly.pdbx_seq_one_letter_code
_entity_poly.pdbx_strand_id
1 'polypeptide(L)'
;ELEPADRASLMDEIVRATDVLERLYSPHKLNVAALGNSVAQLHVHAIARFTEDAAWPKPIWGAAPPTVYPPETLERRLAELRDAFAA
;
A
#
# COMPACT_ATOMS: atom_id res chain seq x y z
N GLU A 1 -17.52 13.40 3.35
CA GLU A 1 -17.57 12.05 2.76
C GLU A 1 -17.50 12.15 1.24
N LEU A 2 -17.19 11.08 0.53
CA LEU A 2 -16.98 11.08 -0.93
C LEU A 2 -18.30 10.98 -1.69
N GLU A 3 -18.44 11.75 -2.77
CA GLU A 3 -19.57 11.63 -3.70
C GLU A 3 -19.57 10.25 -4.39
N PRO A 4 -20.71 9.77 -4.91
CA PRO A 4 -20.78 8.47 -5.57
C PRO A 4 -19.75 8.27 -6.69
N ALA A 5 -19.48 9.32 -7.48
CA ALA A 5 -18.46 9.30 -8.52
C ALA A 5 -17.05 9.15 -7.93
N ASP A 6 -16.73 9.89 -6.87
CA ASP A 6 -15.43 9.82 -6.21
C ASP A 6 -15.19 8.47 -5.53
N ARG A 7 -16.25 7.81 -5.03
CA ARG A 7 -16.16 6.44 -4.49
C ARG A 7 -15.82 5.43 -5.57
N ALA A 8 -16.40 5.56 -6.75
CA ALA A 8 -16.08 4.70 -7.89
C ALA A 8 -14.62 4.93 -8.34
N SER A 9 -14.22 6.19 -8.50
CA SER A 9 -12.82 6.54 -8.83
C SER A 9 -11.83 6.00 -7.80
N LEU A 10 -12.14 6.13 -6.50
CA LEU A 10 -11.30 5.58 -5.43
C LEU A 10 -11.16 4.05 -5.55
N MET A 11 -12.24 3.33 -5.90
CA MET A 11 -12.16 1.88 -6.10
C MET A 11 -11.25 1.52 -7.28
N ASP A 12 -11.37 2.24 -8.40
CA ASP A 12 -10.49 2.03 -9.56
C ASP A 12 -9.02 2.32 -9.23
N GLU A 13 -8.77 3.37 -8.44
CA GLU A 13 -7.42 3.72 -7.96
C GLU A 13 -6.85 2.67 -7.00
N ILE A 14 -7.67 2.10 -6.12
CA ILE A 14 -7.28 1.00 -5.23
C ILE A 14 -6.85 -0.21 -6.07
N VAL A 15 -7.67 -0.59 -7.06
CA VAL A 15 -7.37 -1.71 -7.97
C VAL A 15 -6.06 -1.47 -8.70
N ARG A 16 -5.89 -0.27 -9.28
CA ARG A 16 -4.66 0.13 -9.97
C ARG A 16 -3.43 0.06 -9.05
N ALA A 17 -3.54 0.55 -7.82
CA ALA A 17 -2.45 0.52 -6.86
C ALA A 17 -2.08 -0.92 -6.49
N THR A 18 -3.06 -1.79 -6.27
CA THR A 18 -2.80 -3.20 -5.96
C THR A 18 -2.18 -3.95 -7.13
N ASP A 19 -2.62 -3.70 -8.37
CA ASP A 19 -2.05 -4.31 -9.57
C ASP A 19 -0.58 -3.91 -9.77
N VAL A 20 -0.25 -2.64 -9.52
CA VAL A 20 1.14 -2.16 -9.55
C VAL A 20 1.98 -2.89 -8.51
N LEU A 21 1.49 -3.02 -7.27
CA LEU A 21 2.20 -3.75 -6.21
C LEU A 21 2.39 -5.23 -6.57
N GLU A 22 1.37 -5.87 -7.15
CA GLU A 22 1.44 -7.27 -7.57
C GLU A 22 2.51 -7.48 -8.65
N ARG A 23 2.51 -6.65 -9.70
CA ARG A 23 3.47 -6.73 -10.80
C ARG A 23 4.91 -6.48 -10.35
N LEU A 24 5.12 -5.49 -9.48
CA LEU A 24 6.47 -5.11 -9.04
C LEU A 24 7.07 -6.09 -8.04
N TYR A 25 6.25 -6.64 -7.14
CA TYR A 25 6.77 -7.33 -5.95
C TYR A 25 6.35 -8.80 -5.84
N SER A 26 5.42 -9.28 -6.68
CA SER A 26 4.90 -10.66 -6.63
C SER A 26 4.59 -11.14 -5.20
N PRO A 27 3.80 -10.40 -4.41
CA PRO A 27 3.55 -10.74 -3.02
C PRO A 27 2.71 -12.00 -2.89
N HIS A 28 2.84 -12.69 -1.76
CA HIS A 28 1.98 -13.83 -1.43
C HIS A 28 0.53 -13.40 -1.18
N LYS A 29 0.32 -12.16 -0.70
CA LYS A 29 -1.01 -11.59 -0.51
C LYS A 29 -0.97 -10.05 -0.57
N LEU A 30 -2.06 -9.46 -1.04
CA LEU A 30 -2.33 -8.03 -0.87
C LEU A 30 -3.31 -7.79 0.28
N ASN A 31 -3.02 -6.80 1.13
CA ASN A 31 -3.96 -6.24 2.10
C ASN A 31 -4.33 -4.82 1.70
N VAL A 32 -5.64 -4.52 1.71
CA VAL A 32 -6.20 -3.19 1.48
C VAL A 32 -7.06 -2.81 2.67
N ALA A 33 -6.89 -1.60 3.20
CA ALA A 33 -7.72 -1.13 4.31
C ALA A 33 -7.84 0.40 4.35
N ALA A 34 -9.05 0.90 4.57
CA ALA A 34 -9.30 2.26 5.02
C ALA A 34 -9.52 2.22 6.54
N LEU A 35 -8.55 2.72 7.30
CA LEU A 35 -8.65 2.87 8.75
C LEU A 35 -8.97 4.33 9.09
N GLY A 36 -8.25 4.93 10.05
CA GLY A 36 -8.45 6.33 10.43
C GLY A 36 -8.76 6.56 11.91
N ASN A 37 -8.52 5.58 12.78
CA ASN A 37 -8.78 5.70 14.22
C ASN A 37 -8.03 6.88 14.89
N SER A 38 -6.87 7.27 14.36
CA SER A 38 -6.05 8.38 14.91
C SER A 38 -5.86 9.54 13.94
N VAL A 39 -5.88 9.30 12.62
CA VAL A 39 -5.76 10.34 11.58
C VAL A 39 -7.07 10.38 10.82
N ALA A 40 -7.84 11.47 11.01
CA ALA A 40 -9.21 11.58 10.52
C ALA A 40 -9.32 11.76 8.98
N GLN A 41 -8.25 12.20 8.31
CA GLN A 41 -8.24 12.32 6.86
C GLN A 41 -8.33 10.93 6.22
N LEU A 42 -9.30 10.72 5.31
CA LEU A 42 -9.44 9.47 4.57
C LEU A 42 -8.15 9.12 3.84
N HIS A 43 -7.64 7.92 4.09
CA HIS A 43 -6.52 7.32 3.38
C HIS A 43 -6.73 5.81 3.32
N VAL A 44 -6.25 5.19 2.24
CA VAL A 44 -6.35 3.75 2.03
C VAL A 44 -4.94 3.18 1.97
N HIS A 45 -4.69 2.17 2.79
CA HIS A 45 -3.46 1.40 2.74
C HIS A 45 -3.57 0.33 1.66
N ALA A 46 -2.57 0.22 0.79
CA ALA A 46 -2.35 -0.92 -0.10
C ALA A 46 -0.99 -1.54 0.24
N ILE A 47 -0.98 -2.81 0.65
CA ILE A 47 0.19 -3.44 1.29
C ILE A 47 0.47 -4.79 0.63
N ALA A 48 1.67 -4.93 0.08
CA ALA A 48 2.25 -6.21 -0.36
C ALA A 48 2.74 -7.01 0.86
N ARG A 49 2.24 -8.25 1.02
CA ARG A 49 2.55 -9.14 2.16
C ARG A 49 3.31 -10.38 1.72
N PHE A 50 4.18 -10.86 2.60
CA PHE A 50 5.02 -12.03 2.37
C PHE A 50 4.97 -12.96 3.58
N THR A 51 5.12 -14.27 3.36
CA THR A 51 5.12 -15.27 4.43
C THR A 51 6.25 -15.07 5.44
N GLU A 52 7.33 -14.41 5.01
CA GLU A 52 8.51 -14.07 5.82
C GLU A 52 8.46 -12.64 6.39
N ASP A 53 7.38 -11.88 6.15
CA ASP A 53 7.27 -10.52 6.68
C ASP A 53 7.12 -10.52 8.20
N ALA A 54 7.56 -9.44 8.85
CA ALA A 54 7.68 -9.35 10.30
C ALA A 54 6.36 -9.54 11.07
N ALA A 55 5.21 -9.43 10.39
CA ALA A 55 3.89 -9.54 11.00
C ALA A 55 3.12 -10.78 10.56
N TRP A 56 3.57 -11.53 9.56
CA TRP A 56 2.81 -12.66 9.00
C TRP A 56 2.48 -13.72 10.06
N PRO A 57 1.24 -14.27 10.12
CA PRO A 57 0.07 -13.98 9.28
C PRO A 57 -0.87 -12.88 9.84
N LYS A 58 -0.43 -12.13 10.86
CA LYS A 58 -1.21 -11.08 11.52
C LYS A 58 -1.24 -9.79 10.68
N PRO A 59 -2.17 -8.85 10.97
CA PRO A 59 -2.13 -7.50 10.41
C PRO A 59 -0.85 -6.75 10.78
N ILE A 60 -0.39 -5.82 9.93
CA ILE A 60 0.88 -5.10 10.16
C ILE A 60 0.79 -4.00 11.21
N TRP A 61 -0.41 -3.45 11.44
CA TRP A 61 -0.58 -2.22 12.23
C TRP A 61 -0.25 -2.48 13.71
N GLY A 62 0.84 -1.89 14.19
CA GLY A 62 1.32 -2.04 15.57
C GLY A 62 2.00 -3.39 15.86
N ALA A 63 2.22 -4.23 14.85
CA ALA A 63 2.84 -5.55 15.04
C ALA A 63 4.36 -5.45 15.34
N ALA A 64 5.04 -4.44 14.79
CA ALA A 64 6.44 -4.15 15.03
C ALA A 64 6.72 -2.65 14.88
N PRO A 65 7.80 -2.13 15.49
CA PRO A 65 8.25 -0.75 15.23
C PRO A 65 8.58 -0.53 13.75
N PRO A 66 8.29 0.66 13.20
CA PRO A 66 8.64 0.97 11.81
C PRO A 66 10.17 1.01 11.65
N THR A 67 10.66 0.45 10.55
CA THR A 67 12.07 0.58 10.15
C THR A 67 12.18 1.64 9.06
N VAL A 68 13.11 2.59 9.24
CA VAL A 68 13.34 3.67 8.26
C VAL A 68 14.07 3.10 7.05
N TYR A 69 13.61 3.44 5.85
CA TYR A 69 14.31 3.09 4.62
C TYR A 69 15.68 3.79 4.56
N PRO A 70 16.77 3.06 4.25
CA PRO A 70 18.02 3.70 3.86
C PRO A 70 17.80 4.62 2.65
N PRO A 71 18.47 5.78 2.55
CA PRO A 71 18.22 6.77 1.49
C PRO A 71 18.24 6.18 0.09
N GLU A 72 19.25 5.38 -0.24
CA GLU A 72 19.37 4.73 -1.55
C GLU A 72 18.22 3.76 -1.85
N THR A 73 17.74 3.04 -0.83
CA THR A 73 16.60 2.12 -0.99
C THR A 73 15.31 2.90 -1.21
N LEU A 74 15.11 4.00 -0.48
CA LEU A 74 13.96 4.87 -0.64
C LEU A 74 13.92 5.47 -2.06
N GLU A 75 15.02 6.03 -2.53
CA GLU A 75 15.12 6.63 -3.87
C GLU A 75 14.82 5.63 -4.97
N ARG A 76 15.40 4.43 -4.89
CA ARG A 76 15.11 3.34 -5.83
C ARG A 76 13.63 2.97 -5.83
N ARG A 77 13.02 2.78 -4.65
CA ARG A 77 11.60 2.41 -4.54
C ARG A 77 10.68 3.50 -5.08
N LEU A 78 11.01 4.77 -4.86
CA LEU A 78 10.26 5.89 -5.42
C LEU A 78 10.34 5.92 -6.94
N ALA A 79 11.52 5.66 -7.54
CA ALA A 79 11.67 5.58 -8.99
C ALA A 79 10.83 4.43 -9.57
N GLU A 80 10.97 3.21 -9.04
CA GLU A 80 10.23 2.03 -9.49
C GLU A 80 8.70 2.25 -9.44
N LEU A 81 8.19 2.82 -8.33
CA LEU A 81 6.77 3.09 -8.19
C LEU A 81 6.29 4.20 -9.15
N ARG A 82 7.05 5.28 -9.32
CA ARG A 82 6.70 6.36 -10.25
C ARG A 82 6.60 5.86 -11.68
N ASP A 83 7.56 5.06 -12.11
CA ASP A 83 7.56 4.49 -13.46
C ASP A 83 6.37 3.54 -13.65
N ALA A 84 6.09 2.68 -12.67
CA ALA A 84 4.97 1.75 -12.74
C ALA A 84 3.59 2.45 -12.72
N PHE A 85 3.47 3.57 -12.01
CA PHE A 85 2.27 4.40 -12.01
C PHE A 85 2.19 5.39 -13.19
N ALA A 86 3.23 5.51 -14.02
CA ALA A 86 3.19 6.28 -15.26
C ALA A 86 2.79 5.43 -16.47
N ALA A 87 2.96 4.11 -16.39
CA ALA A 87 2.49 3.12 -17.35
C ALA A 87 0.97 2.86 -17.24
#